data_AF-A0A2V7IBX4-F1
#
_entry.id   AF-A0A2V7IBX4-F1
#
_cell.length_a   1.000
_cell.length_b   1.000
_cell.length_c   1.000
_cell.angle_alpha   90.00
_cell.angle_beta   90.00
_cell.angle_gamma   90.00
#
_symmetry.space_group_name_H-M   'P 1'
#
loop_
_entity.id
_entity.type
_entity.pdbx_description
1 polymer ?
#
loop_
_entity_poly.entity_id
_entity_poly.type
_entity_poly.pdbx_seq_one_letter_code
_entity_poly.pdbx_strand_id
1 'polypeptide(L)'
;MNCHSCGAPLAATARFCHKCGAQVGGTHTSGWRAGLPWGVAGAAVGALITLIALRTAPRSRLPAPSMLPAPDISQMSPEERATRLYNRVMTLHTQGKADSAEFFLPMALQAYAMLPALDVDARYHIGVLDLTSGNAAAALAQADTIRRAVPTHLFAFMLRARGLELERDTAGARRAYRDFLTHEAAERTRQRPEYGEHAENLDAFHRQATAAAAAKATRGG
;
A
#
# COMPACT_ATOMS: atom_id res chain seq x y z
N MET A 1 -0.75 35.63 -2.09
CA MET A 1 -1.33 34.91 -3.25
C MET A 1 -1.87 33.59 -2.72
N ASN A 2 -3.05 33.12 -3.14
CA ASN A 2 -3.62 31.87 -2.64
C ASN A 2 -3.53 30.77 -3.70
N CYS A 3 -3.38 29.52 -3.28
CA CYS A 3 -3.36 28.38 -4.18
C CYS A 3 -4.72 28.23 -4.88
N HIS A 4 -4.73 28.18 -6.21
CA HIS A 4 -5.96 28.00 -6.98
C HIS A 4 -6.64 26.64 -6.72
N SER A 5 -5.87 25.61 -6.34
CA SER A 5 -6.40 24.27 -6.10
C SER A 5 -7.02 24.08 -4.70
N CYS A 6 -6.49 24.75 -3.66
CA CYS A 6 -6.95 24.51 -2.27
C CYS A 6 -7.13 25.75 -1.39
N GLY A 7 -6.91 26.95 -1.94
CA GLY A 7 -7.11 28.23 -1.24
C GLY A 7 -6.05 28.61 -0.20
N ALA A 8 -5.03 27.78 0.06
CA ALA A 8 -4.01 28.07 1.06
C ALA A 8 -3.13 29.28 0.69
N PRO A 9 -2.71 30.10 1.67
CA PRO A 9 -1.80 31.22 1.42
C PRO A 9 -0.43 30.71 0.96
N LEU A 10 0.12 31.35 -0.07
CA LEU A 10 1.41 30.99 -0.68
C LEU A 10 2.43 32.10 -0.44
N ALA A 11 3.68 31.68 -0.18
CA ALA A 11 4.83 32.57 -0.20
C ALA A 11 5.08 33.08 -1.63
N ALA A 12 5.58 34.31 -1.77
CA ALA A 12 5.71 34.98 -3.07
C ALA A 12 6.65 34.27 -4.06
N THR A 13 7.54 33.40 -3.59
CA THR A 13 8.50 32.63 -4.40
C THR A 13 8.13 31.14 -4.52
N ALA A 14 6.96 30.72 -4.02
CA ALA A 14 6.54 29.33 -4.02
C ALA A 14 6.19 28.85 -5.45
N ARG A 15 6.95 27.88 -5.97
CA ARG A 15 6.63 27.18 -7.24
C ARG A 15 5.54 26.11 -7.08
N PHE A 16 5.28 25.68 -5.84
CA PHE A 16 4.32 24.64 -5.49
C PHE A 16 3.65 24.98 -4.15
N CYS A 17 2.41 24.54 -3.96
CA CYS A 17 1.68 24.72 -2.70
C CYS A 17 2.20 23.76 -1.63
N HIS A 18 2.62 24.29 -0.48
CA HIS A 18 3.08 23.47 0.65
C HIS A 18 1.96 22.63 1.30
N LYS A 19 0.68 22.98 1.07
CA LYS A 19 -0.47 22.29 1.67
C LYS A 19 -0.99 21.14 0.81
N CYS A 20 -1.08 21.33 -0.51
CA CYS A 20 -1.67 20.34 -1.43
C CYS A 20 -0.75 19.89 -2.58
N GLY A 21 0.45 20.46 -2.71
CA GLY A 21 1.42 20.10 -3.75
C GLY A 21 1.17 20.69 -5.14
N ALA A 22 0.05 21.39 -5.37
CA ALA A 22 -0.27 21.95 -6.70
C ALA A 22 0.79 22.96 -7.16
N GLN A 23 1.19 22.89 -8.43
CA GLN A 23 2.08 23.87 -9.06
C GLN A 23 1.44 25.25 -9.11
N VAL A 24 2.24 26.26 -8.82
CA VAL A 24 1.82 27.66 -8.80
C VAL A 24 2.68 28.39 -9.83
N GLY A 25 2.14 28.52 -11.04
CA GLY A 25 2.82 29.16 -12.17
C GLY A 25 3.48 28.16 -13.12
N GLY A 26 2.69 27.68 -14.08
CA GLY A 26 3.16 27.09 -15.32
C GLY A 26 2.28 27.63 -16.43
N THR A 27 2.86 28.33 -17.41
CA THR A 27 2.14 28.65 -18.63
C THR A 27 1.80 27.34 -19.32
N HIS A 28 0.50 27.02 -19.41
CA HIS A 28 0.04 26.05 -20.39
C HIS A 28 0.39 26.62 -21.75
N THR A 29 1.45 26.10 -22.39
CA THR A 29 1.66 26.36 -23.80
C THR A 29 0.48 25.73 -24.53
N SER A 30 -0.39 26.60 -25.02
CA SER A 30 -1.48 26.24 -25.92
C SER A 30 -0.91 25.47 -27.10
N GLY A 31 -1.57 24.37 -27.44
CA GLY A 31 -1.13 23.42 -28.44
C GLY A 31 -0.74 24.09 -29.75
N TRP A 32 0.44 23.72 -30.25
CA TRP A 32 0.81 24.00 -31.62
C TRP A 32 -0.04 23.10 -32.52
N ARG A 33 -0.95 23.74 -33.26
CA ARG A 33 -1.78 23.08 -34.27
C ARG A 33 -0.86 22.43 -35.30
N ALA A 34 -1.00 21.13 -35.46
CA ALA A 34 -0.37 20.38 -36.53
C ALA A 34 -0.89 20.89 -37.88
N GLY A 35 0.03 21.39 -38.71
CA GLY A 35 -0.25 21.79 -40.08
C GLY A 35 1.03 22.27 -40.77
N LEU A 36 1.82 21.34 -41.31
CA LEU A 36 2.48 21.37 -42.64
C LEU A 36 3.54 20.23 -42.79
N PRO A 37 3.90 19.82 -44.03
CA PRO A 37 4.17 18.42 -44.40
C PRO A 37 5.62 17.90 -44.31
N TRP A 38 6.49 18.41 -43.43
CA TRP A 38 7.90 17.95 -43.32
C TRP A 38 8.18 17.09 -42.08
N GLY A 39 7.26 16.16 -41.78
CA GLY A 39 7.24 15.41 -40.51
C GLY A 39 8.30 14.31 -40.31
N VAL A 40 9.10 13.96 -41.32
CA VAL A 40 9.96 12.76 -41.23
C VAL A 40 11.32 13.05 -40.57
N ALA A 41 11.83 14.28 -40.64
CA ALA A 41 13.11 14.64 -40.01
C ALA A 41 13.00 14.91 -38.50
N GLY A 42 11.83 15.31 -37.99
CA GLY A 42 11.61 15.65 -36.59
C GLY A 42 11.46 14.43 -35.66
N ALA A 43 10.99 13.29 -36.19
CA ALA A 43 10.70 12.11 -35.38
C ALA A 43 11.96 11.43 -34.81
N ALA A 44 13.05 11.37 -35.58
CA ALA A 44 14.31 10.77 -35.13
C ALA A 44 15.03 11.63 -34.08
N VAL A 45 15.00 12.96 -34.25
CA VAL A 45 15.57 13.91 -33.29
C VAL A 45 14.73 13.96 -32.01
N GLY A 46 13.40 13.93 -32.13
CA GLY A 46 12.49 13.84 -30.99
C GLY A 46 12.74 12.59 -30.14
N ALA A 47 12.83 11.41 -30.77
CA ALA A 47 13.10 10.15 -30.07
C ALA A 47 14.47 10.15 -29.37
N LEU A 48 15.51 10.71 -30.00
CA LEU A 48 16.84 10.83 -29.40
C LEU A 48 16.86 11.81 -28.22
N ILE A 49 16.18 12.95 -28.33
CA ILE A 49 16.04 13.92 -27.23
C ILE A 49 15.25 13.33 -26.06
N THR A 50 14.18 12.55 -26.31
CA THR A 50 13.43 11.85 -25.26
C THR A 50 14.30 10.82 -24.54
N LEU A 51 15.11 10.05 -25.29
CA LEU A 51 16.05 9.08 -24.72
C LEU A 51 17.16 9.73 -23.89
N ILE A 52 17.70 10.87 -24.34
CA ILE A 52 18.71 11.62 -23.58
C ILE A 52 18.08 12.22 -22.32
N ALA A 53 16.88 12.82 -22.42
CA ALA A 53 16.16 13.38 -21.28
C ALA A 53 15.81 12.33 -20.21
N LEU A 54 15.47 11.09 -20.61
CA LEU A 54 15.27 9.96 -19.69
C LEU A 54 16.57 9.50 -19.02
N ARG A 55 17.73 9.64 -19.68
CA ARG A 55 19.05 9.29 -19.12
C ARG A 55 19.65 10.38 -18.25
N THR A 56 19.31 11.65 -18.48
CA THR A 56 19.84 12.81 -17.74
C THR A 56 18.85 13.38 -16.72
N ALA A 57 17.66 12.79 -16.59
CA ALA A 57 16.70 13.16 -15.55
C ALA A 57 17.40 13.07 -14.19
N PRO A 58 17.51 14.18 -13.43
CA PRO A 58 18.15 14.15 -12.14
C PRO A 58 17.35 13.21 -11.24
N ARG A 59 18.01 12.15 -10.75
CA ARG A 59 17.45 11.32 -9.68
C ARG A 59 16.99 12.27 -8.58
N SER A 60 15.69 12.23 -8.26
CA SER A 60 15.12 12.99 -7.16
C SER A 60 16.03 12.85 -5.96
N ARG A 61 16.62 13.96 -5.51
CA ARG A 61 17.43 13.96 -4.31
C ARG A 61 16.50 13.54 -3.17
N LEU A 62 16.81 12.41 -2.55
CA LEU A 62 16.13 11.97 -1.34
C LEU A 62 16.12 13.16 -0.35
N PRO A 63 14.99 13.42 0.32
CA PRO A 63 14.95 14.45 1.35
C PRO A 63 16.06 14.20 2.37
N ALA A 64 16.72 15.27 2.81
CA ALA A 64 17.80 15.19 3.80
C ALA A 64 17.34 14.40 5.03
N PRO A 65 18.18 13.50 5.57
CA PRO A 65 17.81 12.70 6.73
C PRO A 65 17.43 13.63 7.90
N SER A 66 16.30 13.34 8.53
CA SER A 66 15.92 14.00 9.78
C SER A 66 17.08 13.87 10.78
N MET A 67 17.49 14.97 11.42
CA MET A 67 18.59 14.99 12.40
C MET A 67 18.25 14.31 13.74
N LEU A 68 17.10 13.64 13.84
CA LEU A 68 16.81 12.78 14.98
C LEU A 68 17.52 11.45 14.76
N PRO A 69 18.36 10.98 15.71
CA PRO A 69 18.99 9.68 15.58
C PRO A 69 17.93 8.61 15.36
N ALA A 70 18.15 7.75 14.37
CA ALA A 70 17.31 6.58 14.18
C ALA A 70 17.34 5.77 15.49
N PRO A 71 16.19 5.39 16.07
CA PRO A 71 16.24 4.72 17.35
C PRO A 71 16.91 3.37 17.20
N ASP A 72 17.85 3.07 18.09
CA ASP A 72 18.67 1.86 18.07
C ASP A 72 17.78 0.62 18.24
N ILE A 73 17.84 -0.29 17.28
CA ILE A 73 17.08 -1.54 17.25
C ILE A 73 17.98 -2.77 17.46
N SER A 74 19.29 -2.56 17.63
CA SER A 74 20.24 -3.65 17.80
C SER A 74 20.06 -4.39 19.12
N GLN A 75 19.49 -3.71 20.13
CA GLN A 75 19.20 -4.25 21.46
C GLN A 75 17.78 -4.83 21.60
N MET A 76 16.95 -4.78 20.56
CA MET A 76 15.61 -5.37 20.55
C MET A 76 15.66 -6.86 20.26
N SER A 77 14.67 -7.62 20.76
CA SER A 77 14.50 -8.99 20.29
C SER A 77 14.25 -9.03 18.77
N PRO A 78 14.52 -10.15 18.09
CA PRO A 78 14.19 -10.31 16.68
C PRO A 78 12.73 -9.98 16.36
N GLU A 79 11.81 -10.42 17.21
CA GLU A 79 10.37 -10.19 17.09
C GLU A 79 10.02 -8.71 17.24
N GLU A 80 10.51 -8.06 18.31
CA GLU A 80 10.29 -6.63 18.55
C GLU A 80 10.82 -5.77 17.39
N ARG A 81 11.98 -6.15 16.83
CA ARG A 81 12.56 -5.49 15.68
C ARG A 81 11.67 -5.62 14.44
N ALA A 82 11.13 -6.82 14.17
CA ALA A 82 10.22 -7.06 13.06
C ALA A 82 8.92 -6.25 13.22
N THR A 83 8.28 -6.32 14.39
CA THR A 83 7.06 -5.56 14.71
C THR A 83 7.27 -4.06 14.60
N ARG A 84 8.43 -3.54 15.03
CA ARG A 84 8.76 -2.12 14.92
C ARG A 84 8.85 -1.66 13.47
N LEU A 85 9.50 -2.45 12.61
CA LEU A 85 9.61 -2.16 11.19
C LEU A 85 8.25 -2.28 10.49
N TYR A 86 7.45 -3.29 10.83
CA TYR A 86 6.07 -3.41 10.38
C TYR A 86 5.25 -2.17 10.71
N ASN A 87 5.22 -1.76 11.98
CA ASN A 87 4.50 -0.57 12.44
C ASN A 87 4.98 0.69 11.73
N ARG A 88 6.28 0.79 11.42
CA ARG A 88 6.83 1.91 10.66
C ARG A 88 6.29 1.95 9.24
N VAL A 89 6.28 0.82 8.53
CA VAL A 89 5.73 0.73 7.17
C VAL A 89 4.23 1.08 7.19
N MET A 90 3.46 0.47 8.09
CA MET A 90 2.01 0.71 8.19
C MET A 90 1.67 2.16 8.53
N THR A 91 2.42 2.78 9.45
CA THR A 91 2.23 4.20 9.80
C THR A 91 2.51 5.11 8.61
N LEU A 92 3.58 4.85 7.86
CA LEU A 92 3.91 5.66 6.68
C LEU A 92 2.88 5.47 5.56
N HIS A 93 2.46 4.23 5.33
CA HIS A 93 1.46 3.90 4.32
C HIS A 93 0.12 4.57 4.61
N THR A 94 -0.38 4.49 5.85
CA THR A 94 -1.63 5.14 6.26
C THR A 94 -1.56 6.67 6.22
N GLN A 95 -0.37 7.25 6.38
CA GLN A 95 -0.12 8.70 6.19
C GLN A 95 0.01 9.12 4.72
N GLY A 96 -0.15 8.21 3.75
CA GLY A 96 0.01 8.50 2.32
C GLY A 96 1.46 8.72 1.88
N LYS A 97 2.44 8.34 2.70
CA LYS A 97 3.88 8.49 2.41
C LYS A 97 4.43 7.22 1.76
N ALA A 98 3.90 6.89 0.58
CA ALA A 98 4.21 5.64 -0.14
C ALA A 98 5.71 5.43 -0.36
N ASP A 99 6.42 6.43 -0.92
CA ASP A 99 7.88 6.34 -1.16
C ASP A 99 8.67 6.02 0.12
N SER A 100 8.24 6.55 1.27
CA SER A 100 8.88 6.26 2.55
C SER A 100 8.52 4.87 3.06
N ALA A 101 7.28 4.41 2.87
CA ALA A 101 6.87 3.06 3.25
C ALA A 101 7.63 2.01 2.42
N GLU A 102 7.77 2.23 1.11
CA GLU A 102 8.54 1.37 0.20
C GLU A 102 10.01 1.25 0.61
N PHE A 103 10.61 2.33 1.11
CA PHE A 103 11.98 2.29 1.62
C PHE A 103 12.15 1.32 2.80
N PHE A 104 11.19 1.27 3.73
CA PHE A 104 11.27 0.41 4.92
C PHE A 104 10.74 -1.01 4.70
N LEU A 105 9.93 -1.22 3.67
CA LEU A 105 9.30 -2.51 3.37
C LEU A 105 10.30 -3.69 3.29
N PRO A 106 11.38 -3.66 2.49
CA PRO A 106 12.29 -4.79 2.40
C PRO A 106 12.99 -5.08 3.73
N MET A 107 13.22 -4.06 4.57
CA MET A 107 13.77 -4.26 5.92
C MET A 107 12.77 -4.98 6.83
N ALA A 108 11.49 -4.62 6.76
CA ALA A 108 10.44 -5.29 7.54
C ALA A 108 10.31 -6.77 7.13
N LEU A 109 10.21 -7.06 5.82
CA LEU A 109 10.13 -8.42 5.30
C LEU A 109 11.35 -9.26 5.68
N GLN A 110 12.56 -8.69 5.56
CA GLN A 110 13.79 -9.36 5.97
C GLN A 110 13.82 -9.64 7.48
N ALA A 111 13.31 -8.73 8.31
CA ALA A 111 13.24 -8.94 9.75
C ALA A 111 12.36 -10.14 10.13
N TYR A 112 11.20 -10.29 9.49
CA TYR A 112 10.38 -11.50 9.67
C TYR A 112 11.07 -12.77 9.13
N ALA A 113 11.77 -12.68 7.99
CA ALA A 113 12.50 -13.83 7.42
C ALA A 113 13.64 -14.34 8.33
N MET A 114 14.10 -13.52 9.27
CA MET A 114 15.13 -13.88 10.26
C MET A 114 14.55 -14.46 11.56
N LEU A 115 13.23 -14.51 11.73
CA LEU A 115 12.63 -15.13 12.91
C LEU A 115 12.84 -16.65 12.89
N PRO A 116 13.09 -17.28 14.06
CA PRO A 116 13.33 -18.72 14.13
C PRO A 116 12.08 -19.54 13.77
N ALA A 117 10.90 -18.95 13.94
CA ALA A 117 9.62 -19.52 13.53
C ALA A 117 8.65 -18.41 13.14
N LEU A 118 7.73 -18.73 12.23
CA LEU A 118 6.62 -17.84 11.85
C LEU A 118 5.31 -18.47 12.32
N ASP A 119 4.72 -17.87 13.35
CA ASP A 119 3.35 -18.16 13.75
C ASP A 119 2.33 -17.53 12.77
N VAL A 120 1.05 -17.66 13.09
CA VAL A 120 -0.02 -17.14 12.23
C VAL A 120 -0.04 -15.61 12.20
N ASP A 121 0.28 -14.94 13.30
CA ASP A 121 0.29 -13.48 13.38
C ASP A 121 1.44 -12.90 12.53
N ALA A 122 2.64 -13.45 12.65
CA ALA A 122 3.79 -13.07 11.82
C ALA A 122 3.51 -13.28 10.33
N ARG A 123 2.88 -14.40 9.95
CA ARG A 123 2.46 -14.63 8.56
C ARG A 123 1.42 -13.62 8.09
N TYR A 124 0.50 -13.23 8.97
CA TYR A 124 -0.47 -12.20 8.67
C TYR A 124 0.21 -10.84 8.42
N HIS A 125 1.17 -10.44 9.26
CA HIS A 125 1.93 -9.20 9.07
C HIS A 125 2.72 -9.20 7.76
N ILE A 126 3.39 -10.30 7.42
CA ILE A 126 4.07 -10.47 6.12
C ILE A 126 3.05 -10.28 4.98
N GLY A 127 1.89 -10.94 5.05
CA GLY A 127 0.85 -10.80 4.03
C GLY A 127 0.34 -9.37 3.89
N VAL A 128 0.21 -8.61 4.99
CA VAL A 128 -0.18 -7.20 4.96
C VAL A 128 0.92 -6.32 4.34
N LEU A 129 2.20 -6.62 4.61
CA LEU A 129 3.33 -5.96 3.95
C LEU A 129 3.34 -6.23 2.44
N ASP A 130 3.07 -7.47 2.04
CA ASP A 130 2.95 -7.85 0.62
C ASP A 130 1.82 -7.06 -0.06
N LEU A 131 0.63 -6.99 0.56
CA LEU A 131 -0.49 -6.18 0.06
C LEU A 131 -0.13 -4.70 -0.09
N THR A 132 0.66 -4.15 0.84
CA THR A 132 1.10 -2.75 0.83
C THR A 132 1.94 -2.41 -0.40
N SER A 133 2.68 -3.39 -0.93
CA SER A 133 3.46 -3.26 -2.17
C SER A 133 2.72 -3.66 -3.44
N GLY A 134 1.45 -4.06 -3.32
CA GLY A 134 0.69 -4.61 -4.43
C GLY A 134 1.07 -6.05 -4.82
N ASN A 135 1.85 -6.76 -4.00
CA ASN A 135 2.23 -8.15 -4.24
C ASN A 135 1.11 -9.11 -3.81
N ALA A 136 0.05 -9.16 -4.61
CA ALA A 136 -1.12 -9.99 -4.35
C ALA A 136 -0.78 -11.49 -4.24
N ALA A 137 0.10 -11.99 -5.10
CA ALA A 137 0.50 -13.40 -5.13
C ALA A 137 1.15 -13.84 -3.81
N ALA A 138 2.07 -13.04 -3.26
CA ALA A 138 2.71 -13.35 -1.98
C ALA A 138 1.72 -13.29 -0.80
N ALA A 139 0.84 -12.27 -0.77
CA ALA A 139 -0.21 -12.19 0.23
C ALA A 139 -1.16 -13.40 0.19
N LEU A 140 -1.52 -13.87 -1.00
CA LEU A 140 -2.34 -15.08 -1.18
C LEU A 140 -1.60 -16.35 -0.71
N ALA A 141 -0.29 -16.44 -0.95
CA ALA A 141 0.51 -17.56 -0.45
C ALA A 141 0.57 -17.59 1.09
N GLN A 142 0.61 -16.42 1.76
CA GLN A 142 0.48 -16.34 3.21
C GLN A 142 -0.90 -16.78 3.67
N ALA A 143 -1.97 -16.33 3.00
CA ALA A 143 -3.33 -16.76 3.30
C ALA A 143 -3.50 -18.29 3.22
N ASP A 144 -2.96 -18.91 2.18
CA ASP A 144 -3.02 -20.36 1.98
C ASP A 144 -2.21 -21.11 3.06
N THR A 145 -1.07 -20.55 3.48
CA THR A 145 -0.26 -21.13 4.56
C THR A 145 -0.98 -21.06 5.89
N ILE A 146 -1.62 -19.93 6.22
CA ILE A 146 -2.43 -19.79 7.42
C ILE A 146 -3.60 -20.79 7.39
N ARG A 147 -4.28 -20.97 6.25
CA ARG A 147 -5.37 -21.96 6.12
C ARG A 147 -4.89 -23.40 6.31
N ARG A 148 -3.69 -23.74 5.85
CA ARG A 148 -3.13 -25.09 6.07
C ARG A 148 -2.89 -25.35 7.55
N ALA A 149 -2.49 -24.34 8.31
CA ALA A 149 -2.29 -24.46 9.76
C ALA A 149 -3.62 -24.45 10.53
N VAL A 150 -4.51 -23.51 10.22
CA VAL A 150 -5.82 -23.34 10.85
C VAL A 150 -6.85 -23.01 9.77
N PRO A 151 -7.64 -24.00 9.29
CA PRO A 151 -8.52 -23.86 8.12
C PRO A 151 -9.53 -22.72 8.17
N THR A 152 -9.96 -22.36 9.38
CA THR A 152 -10.99 -21.36 9.64
C THR A 152 -10.43 -20.03 10.17
N HIS A 153 -9.10 -19.84 10.18
CA HIS A 153 -8.48 -18.64 10.75
C HIS A 153 -8.90 -17.35 10.02
N LEU A 154 -9.29 -16.32 10.78
CA LEU A 154 -9.86 -15.10 10.21
C LEU A 154 -8.87 -14.33 9.33
N PHE A 155 -7.60 -14.26 9.75
CA PHE A 155 -6.55 -13.59 8.99
C PHE A 155 -6.35 -14.16 7.58
N ALA A 156 -6.58 -15.45 7.38
CA ALA A 156 -6.45 -16.02 6.04
C ALA A 156 -7.54 -15.52 5.09
N PHE A 157 -8.78 -15.39 5.57
CA PHE A 157 -9.86 -14.84 4.75
C PHE A 157 -9.63 -13.36 4.45
N MET A 158 -9.08 -12.62 5.41
CA MET A 158 -8.71 -11.21 5.24
C MET A 158 -7.68 -11.04 4.13
N LEU A 159 -6.53 -11.73 4.23
CA LEU A 159 -5.49 -11.68 3.20
C LEU A 159 -6.01 -12.16 1.85
N ARG A 160 -6.80 -13.23 1.83
CA ARG A 160 -7.35 -13.77 0.58
C ARG A 160 -8.28 -12.79 -0.10
N ALA A 161 -9.18 -12.13 0.63
CA ALA A 161 -10.06 -11.13 0.05
C ALA A 161 -9.26 -9.98 -0.56
N ARG A 162 -8.29 -9.42 0.19
CA ARG A 162 -7.46 -8.30 -0.27
C ARG A 162 -6.56 -8.64 -1.45
N GLY A 163 -5.93 -9.82 -1.42
CA GLY A 163 -5.12 -10.30 -2.54
C GLY A 163 -5.96 -10.44 -3.81
N LEU A 164 -7.16 -11.02 -3.70
CA LEU A 164 -8.07 -11.16 -4.85
C LEU A 164 -8.65 -9.83 -5.33
N GLU A 165 -8.81 -8.83 -4.45
CA GLU A 165 -9.16 -7.47 -4.85
C GLU A 165 -8.07 -6.83 -5.72
N LEU A 166 -6.79 -6.99 -5.34
CA LEU A 166 -5.65 -6.51 -6.13
C LEU A 166 -5.57 -7.19 -7.50
N GLU A 167 -5.84 -8.49 -7.57
CA GLU A 167 -5.94 -9.27 -8.81
C GLU A 167 -7.19 -8.94 -9.64
N ARG A 168 -8.09 -8.08 -9.13
CA ARG A 168 -9.41 -7.79 -9.70
C ARG A 168 -10.34 -9.01 -9.84
N ASP A 169 -10.08 -10.10 -9.10
CA ASP A 169 -11.01 -11.22 -8.95
C ASP A 169 -12.10 -10.88 -7.92
N THR A 170 -13.08 -10.08 -8.36
CA THR A 170 -14.21 -9.67 -7.52
C THR A 170 -15.09 -10.83 -7.07
N ALA A 171 -15.12 -11.94 -7.81
CA ALA A 171 -15.89 -13.11 -7.43
C ALA A 171 -15.19 -13.89 -6.31
N GLY A 172 -13.87 -14.05 -6.43
CA GLY A 172 -13.00 -14.61 -5.41
C GLY A 172 -12.99 -13.81 -4.12
N ALA A 173 -12.82 -12.49 -4.21
CA ALA A 173 -12.86 -11.61 -3.03
C ALA A 173 -14.19 -11.73 -2.28
N ARG A 174 -15.33 -11.74 -3.01
CA ARG A 174 -16.66 -11.96 -2.40
C ARG A 174 -16.82 -13.32 -1.74
N ARG A 175 -16.22 -14.38 -2.30
CA ARG A 175 -16.20 -15.70 -1.65
C ARG A 175 -15.44 -15.63 -0.32
N ALA A 176 -14.26 -15.02 -0.31
CA ALA A 176 -13.46 -14.86 0.90
C ALA A 176 -14.18 -14.03 1.98
N TYR A 177 -14.88 -12.95 1.61
CA TYR A 177 -15.73 -12.18 2.54
C TYR A 177 -16.84 -13.02 3.17
N ARG A 178 -17.55 -13.82 2.37
CA ARG A 178 -18.58 -14.72 2.90
C ARG A 178 -17.97 -15.75 3.84
N ASP A 179 -16.86 -16.37 3.45
CA ASP A 179 -16.23 -17.42 4.26
C ASP A 179 -15.74 -16.85 5.61
N PHE A 180 -15.22 -15.61 5.63
CA PHE A 180 -14.95 -14.88 6.88
C PHE A 180 -16.21 -14.77 7.75
N LEU A 181 -17.31 -14.24 7.21
CA LEU A 181 -18.56 -14.05 7.97
C LEU A 181 -19.15 -15.38 8.48
N THR A 182 -18.97 -16.47 7.73
CA THR A 182 -19.40 -17.82 8.15
C THR A 182 -18.64 -18.32 9.38
N HIS A 183 -17.35 -18.01 9.49
CA HIS A 183 -16.50 -18.53 10.57
C HIS A 183 -16.22 -17.55 11.71
N GLU A 184 -16.49 -16.26 11.52
CA GLU A 184 -16.12 -15.18 12.45
C GLU A 184 -16.57 -15.42 13.89
N ALA A 185 -17.85 -15.71 14.11
CA ALA A 185 -18.38 -15.91 15.45
C ALA A 185 -17.67 -17.07 16.18
N ALA A 186 -17.53 -18.22 15.51
CA ALA A 186 -16.90 -19.41 16.06
C ALA A 186 -15.39 -19.26 16.26
N GLU A 187 -14.71 -18.44 15.46
CA GLU A 187 -13.30 -18.12 15.66
C GLU A 187 -13.10 -17.16 16.83
N ARG A 188 -13.92 -16.10 16.94
CA ARG A 188 -13.78 -15.11 18.00
C ARG A 188 -14.01 -15.71 19.39
N THR A 189 -14.84 -16.75 19.54
CA THR A 189 -15.00 -17.47 20.80
C THR A 189 -13.76 -18.27 21.22
N ARG A 190 -12.81 -18.52 20.30
CA ARG A 190 -11.53 -19.17 20.62
C ARG A 190 -10.55 -18.24 21.33
N GLN A 191 -10.84 -16.94 21.38
CA GLN A 191 -10.07 -15.93 22.13
C GLN A 191 -8.56 -16.01 21.88
N ARG A 192 -8.16 -16.20 20.61
CA ARG A 192 -6.76 -16.20 20.23
C ARG A 192 -6.15 -14.83 20.56
N PRO A 193 -4.95 -14.74 21.17
CA PRO A 193 -4.33 -13.47 21.54
C PRO A 193 -4.27 -12.48 20.38
N GLU A 194 -3.90 -12.95 19.19
CA GLU A 194 -3.80 -12.15 17.97
C GLU A 194 -5.15 -11.55 17.54
N TYR A 195 -6.29 -12.16 17.89
CA TYR A 195 -7.60 -11.54 17.61
C TYR A 195 -7.86 -10.33 18.51
N GLY A 196 -7.34 -10.32 19.73
CA GLY A 196 -7.38 -9.15 20.61
C GLY A 196 -6.50 -8.02 20.10
N GLU A 197 -5.29 -8.35 19.68
CA GLU A 197 -4.32 -7.38 19.13
C GLU A 197 -4.79 -6.74 17.82
N HIS A 198 -5.57 -7.47 17.03
CA HIS A 198 -6.11 -7.03 15.73
C HIS A 198 -7.62 -6.80 15.73
N ALA A 199 -8.23 -6.54 16.90
CA ALA A 199 -9.68 -6.39 17.01
C ALA A 199 -10.25 -5.32 16.08
N GLU A 200 -9.61 -4.15 16.01
CA GLU A 200 -10.03 -3.06 15.12
C GLU A 200 -9.98 -3.45 13.64
N ASN A 201 -8.95 -4.21 13.24
CA ASN A 201 -8.78 -4.70 11.87
C ASN A 201 -9.86 -5.73 11.51
N LEU A 202 -10.17 -6.64 12.44
CA LEU A 202 -11.24 -7.63 12.28
C LEU A 202 -12.60 -6.95 12.17
N ASP A 203 -12.88 -5.97 13.02
CA ASP A 203 -14.15 -5.23 13.01
C ASP A 203 -14.31 -4.38 11.74
N ALA A 204 -13.22 -3.75 11.28
CA ALA A 204 -13.22 -3.04 10.01
C ALA A 204 -13.48 -3.99 8.83
N PHE A 205 -12.88 -5.18 8.86
CA PHE A 205 -13.09 -6.19 7.83
C PHE A 205 -14.52 -6.76 7.85
N HIS A 206 -15.10 -6.98 9.03
CA HIS A 206 -16.50 -7.36 9.19
C HIS A 206 -17.45 -6.35 8.52
N ARG A 207 -17.25 -5.05 8.76
CA ARG A 207 -18.06 -3.99 8.12
C ARG A 207 -17.93 -4.00 6.59
N GLN A 208 -16.75 -4.27 6.07
CA GLN A 208 -16.54 -4.38 4.62
C GLN A 208 -17.20 -5.63 4.03
N ALA A 209 -17.05 -6.77 4.70
CA ALA A 209 -17.64 -8.04 4.29
C ALA A 209 -19.17 -7.97 4.25
N THR A 210 -19.78 -7.39 5.27
CA THR A 210 -21.24 -7.20 5.35
C THR A 210 -21.75 -6.23 4.28
N ALA A 211 -21.05 -5.11 4.04
CA ALA A 211 -21.39 -4.19 2.96
C ALA A 211 -21.29 -4.86 1.57
N ALA A 212 -20.25 -5.66 1.34
CA ALA A 212 -20.07 -6.41 0.09
C ALA A 212 -21.18 -7.46 -0.12
N ALA A 213 -21.66 -8.10 0.95
CA ALA A 213 -22.78 -9.04 0.91
C ALA A 213 -24.11 -8.32 0.58
N ALA A 214 -24.38 -7.18 1.21
CA ALA A 214 -25.58 -6.39 0.94
C ALA A 214 -25.64 -5.85 -0.50
N ALA A 215 -24.52 -5.37 -1.03
CA ALA A 215 -24.41 -4.86 -2.40
C ALA A 215 -24.63 -5.93 -3.50
N LYS A 216 -24.58 -7.22 -3.13
CA LYS A 216 -24.96 -8.32 -4.02
C LYS A 216 -26.48 -8.52 -4.03
N ALA A 217 -27.13 -8.43 -2.86
CA ALA A 217 -28.57 -8.62 -2.73
C ALA A 217 -29.36 -7.61 -3.57
N THR A 218 -28.89 -6.35 -3.63
CA THR A 218 -29.51 -5.29 -4.43
C THR A 218 -29.31 -5.39 -5.94
N ARG A 219 -28.32 -6.16 -6.41
CA ARG A 219 -28.02 -6.34 -7.85
C ARG A 219 -28.60 -7.61 -8.46
N GLY A 220 -29.16 -8.49 -7.63
CA GLY A 220 -29.74 -9.77 -8.05
C GLY A 220 -31.23 -9.91 -7.74
N GLY A 221 -31.91 -8.81 -7.43
CA GLY A 221 -33.36 -8.73 -7.23
C GLY A 221 -34.04 -7.99 -8.36
#